data_AF-A0A418BJ52-F1
#
_entry.id   AF-A0A418BJ52-F1
#
_cell.length_a   1.000
_cell.length_b   1.000
_cell.length_c   1.000
_cell.angle_alpha   90.00
_cell.angle_beta   90.00
_cell.angle_gamma   90.00
#
_symmetry.space_group_name_H-M   'P 1'
#
loop_
_entity.id
_entity.type
_entity.pdbx_description
1 polymer ?
#
loop_
_entity_poly.entity_id
_entity_poly.type
_entity_poly.pdbx_seq_one_letter_code
_entity_poly.pdbx_strand_id
1 'polypeptide(L)'
;MGERGLGIKTDTFKHAWEGADKESFPQLCESCLGEDPYVRMMKEVHAKVCKTCDRPFTVFRWKPGKKARYKKTEICQTCAKLKNVCQTCVLDLQYHLPVQVRDAFLAESERQIVPESEANREWFAQQHNAMLEEQGIVSAYGKASAPSQALLRMARVDPCYKRNRPHLCSFFARGECKRGETCPYLHEMPTAKSNPLAKQNIQDRFHGRNDPVAEKIMTQHGHADKLNINRRRRGIPPPPPRRRNSLWCHRMCHRLHPVHRRRRHRLSMGREKLITNAND
;
A
#
# COMPACT_ATOMS: atom_id res chain seq x y z
N MET A 1 5.41 -58.02 -16.28
CA MET A 1 6.34 -56.90 -16.52
C MET A 1 5.70 -55.94 -17.49
N GLY A 2 5.68 -54.64 -17.20
CA GLY A 2 5.15 -53.61 -18.09
C GLY A 2 4.30 -52.58 -17.35
N GLU A 3 4.90 -51.89 -16.40
CA GLU A 3 4.30 -50.73 -15.72
C GLU A 3 3.93 -49.68 -16.78
N ARG A 4 2.63 -49.40 -16.94
CA ARG A 4 2.17 -48.25 -17.71
C ARG A 4 2.40 -47.01 -16.85
N GLY A 5 3.63 -46.49 -16.91
CA GLY A 5 3.96 -45.18 -16.39
C GLY A 5 3.03 -44.15 -17.00
N LEU A 6 2.18 -43.54 -16.17
CA LEU A 6 1.46 -42.33 -16.51
C LEU A 6 2.52 -41.26 -16.78
N GLY A 7 2.84 -41.05 -18.05
CA GLY A 7 3.70 -39.96 -18.48
C GLY A 7 3.07 -38.66 -18.00
N ILE A 8 3.70 -38.03 -17.00
CA ILE A 8 3.44 -36.64 -16.64
C ILE A 8 3.79 -35.83 -17.89
N LYS A 9 2.79 -35.54 -18.72
CA LYS A 9 2.91 -34.56 -19.78
C LYS A 9 3.20 -33.24 -19.07
N THR A 10 4.47 -32.85 -19.06
CA THR A 10 4.89 -31.50 -18.68
C THR A 10 4.33 -30.56 -19.73
N ASP A 11 3.11 -30.11 -19.51
CA ASP A 11 2.41 -29.17 -20.37
C ASP A 11 3.04 -27.78 -20.15
N THR A 12 4.26 -27.58 -20.65
CA THR A 12 5.06 -26.35 -20.49
C THR A 12 4.44 -25.13 -21.18
N PHE A 13 3.28 -25.28 -21.81
CA PHE A 13 2.59 -24.24 -22.56
C PHE A 13 1.19 -23.89 -22.04
N LYS A 14 0.72 -24.52 -20.94
CA LYS A 14 -0.58 -24.16 -20.34
C LYS A 14 -0.47 -23.00 -19.33
N HIS A 15 0.51 -22.11 -19.50
CA HIS A 15 0.51 -20.85 -18.79
C HIS A 15 -0.44 -19.91 -19.52
N ALA A 16 -1.58 -19.67 -18.88
CA ALA A 16 -2.60 -18.66 -19.15
C ALA A 16 -2.10 -17.23 -19.37
N TRP A 17 -1.12 -16.91 -20.25
CA TRP A 17 -0.44 -15.59 -20.34
C TRP A 17 -1.42 -14.43 -20.24
N GLU A 18 -1.00 -13.34 -19.56
CA GLU A 18 -1.90 -12.20 -19.40
C GLU A 18 -2.30 -11.68 -20.77
N GLY A 19 -3.62 -11.68 -21.03
CA GLY A 19 -4.21 -11.16 -22.25
C GLY A 19 -3.75 -9.73 -22.44
N ALA A 20 -3.19 -9.44 -23.61
CA ALA A 20 -2.70 -8.12 -23.95
C ALA A 20 -3.86 -7.20 -24.36
N ASP A 21 -4.97 -7.23 -23.64
CA ASP A 21 -6.20 -6.56 -24.02
C ASP A 21 -5.96 -5.06 -24.18
N LYS A 22 -6.70 -4.44 -25.11
CA LYS A 22 -6.59 -3.01 -25.42
C LYS A 22 -6.94 -2.12 -24.22
N GLU A 23 -7.64 -2.67 -23.23
CA GLU A 23 -8.10 -1.99 -22.00
C GLU A 23 -7.19 -2.24 -20.78
N SER A 24 -6.16 -3.08 -20.90
CA SER A 24 -5.25 -3.35 -19.78
C SER A 24 -4.34 -2.14 -19.51
N PHE A 25 -4.74 -1.30 -18.55
CA PHE A 25 -3.93 -0.20 -18.01
C PHE A 25 -3.11 -0.70 -16.79
N PRO A 26 -1.84 -0.25 -16.63
CA PRO A 26 -1.00 -0.69 -15.52
C PRO A 26 -1.52 -0.21 -14.15
N GLN A 27 -1.40 -1.06 -13.14
CA GLN A 27 -1.78 -0.76 -11.76
C GLN A 27 -0.64 0.00 -11.06
N LEU A 28 -0.77 1.32 -10.98
CA LEU A 28 0.27 2.24 -10.51
C LEU A 28 -0.21 3.18 -9.41
N CYS A 29 0.73 3.67 -8.62
CA CYS A 29 0.49 4.74 -7.64
C CYS A 29 0.86 6.11 -8.17
N GLU A 30 0.29 7.16 -7.59
CA GLU A 30 0.49 8.57 -7.96
C GLU A 30 1.98 8.95 -7.97
N SER A 31 2.71 8.53 -6.92
CA SER A 31 4.17 8.80 -6.84
C SER A 31 4.97 8.18 -7.99
N CYS A 32 4.51 7.07 -8.58
CA CYS A 32 5.18 6.43 -9.70
C CYS A 32 4.74 6.96 -11.06
N LEU A 33 3.50 7.43 -11.16
CA LEU A 33 2.99 8.02 -12.38
C LEU A 33 3.61 9.40 -12.62
N GLY A 34 3.78 10.20 -11.56
CA GLY A 34 4.41 11.51 -11.62
C GLY A 34 3.49 12.65 -11.20
N GLU A 35 3.98 13.87 -11.35
CA GLU A 35 3.22 15.10 -11.07
C GLU A 35 2.46 15.61 -12.30
N ASP A 36 2.89 15.22 -13.50
CA ASP A 36 2.28 15.64 -14.76
C ASP A 36 0.97 14.85 -15.02
N PRO A 37 -0.20 15.51 -15.20
CA PRO A 37 -1.47 14.82 -15.48
C PRO A 37 -1.50 14.12 -16.84
N TYR A 38 -0.68 14.58 -17.79
CA TYR A 38 -0.62 14.05 -19.14
C TYR A 38 0.64 13.19 -19.32
N VAL A 39 0.48 11.88 -19.19
CA VAL A 39 1.60 10.93 -19.32
C VAL A 39 1.50 10.17 -20.63
N ARG A 40 2.62 10.10 -21.36
CA ARG A 40 2.78 9.23 -22.54
C ARG A 40 3.47 7.93 -22.12
N MET A 41 2.85 6.80 -22.44
CA MET A 41 3.34 5.47 -22.12
C MET A 41 3.57 4.65 -23.39
N MET A 42 4.60 3.83 -23.40
CA MET A 42 4.83 2.79 -24.41
C MET A 42 4.38 1.45 -23.85
N LYS A 43 3.62 0.68 -24.63
CA LYS A 43 3.16 -0.68 -24.30
C LYS A 43 3.96 -1.68 -25.13
N GLU A 44 4.63 -2.60 -24.46
CA GLU A 44 5.34 -3.72 -25.09
C GLU A 44 4.71 -5.03 -24.58
N VAL A 45 4.21 -5.86 -25.50
CA VAL A 45 3.52 -7.10 -25.15
C VAL A 45 4.52 -8.21 -24.88
N HIS A 46 4.37 -8.91 -23.74
CA HIS A 46 5.22 -10.04 -23.30
C HIS A 46 6.74 -9.78 -23.35
N ALA A 47 7.17 -8.53 -23.17
CA ALA A 47 8.57 -8.14 -23.35
C ALA A 47 9.50 -8.57 -22.20
N LYS A 48 8.96 -8.78 -20.99
CA LYS A 48 9.75 -9.17 -19.81
C LYS A 48 9.01 -10.17 -18.95
N VAL A 49 9.81 -10.93 -18.21
CA VAL A 49 9.36 -11.82 -17.14
C VAL A 49 9.12 -11.04 -15.85
N CYS A 50 8.06 -11.41 -15.14
CA CYS A 50 7.72 -10.85 -13.84
C CYS A 50 8.78 -11.23 -12.81
N LYS A 51 9.23 -10.27 -12.00
CA LYS A 51 10.28 -10.52 -10.99
C LYS A 51 9.88 -11.40 -9.81
N THR A 52 8.60 -11.76 -9.71
CA THR A 52 8.05 -12.56 -8.61
C THR A 52 7.59 -13.93 -9.09
N CYS A 53 6.88 -14.01 -10.22
CA CYS A 53 6.34 -15.26 -10.74
C CYS A 53 7.02 -15.78 -12.01
N ASP A 54 8.04 -15.07 -12.51
CA ASP A 54 8.81 -15.36 -13.73
C ASP A 54 7.99 -15.48 -15.03
N ARG A 55 6.70 -15.18 -14.96
CA ARG A 55 5.78 -15.21 -16.10
C ARG A 55 5.97 -14.00 -17.01
N PRO A 56 5.99 -14.18 -18.35
CA PRO A 56 6.03 -13.06 -19.28
C PRO A 56 4.77 -12.20 -19.18
N PHE A 57 4.93 -10.88 -19.18
CA PHE A 57 3.83 -9.92 -19.04
C PHE A 57 4.01 -8.68 -19.91
N THR A 58 2.95 -7.87 -20.01
CA THR A 58 2.96 -6.61 -20.75
C THR A 58 3.72 -5.53 -19.97
N VAL A 59 4.79 -5.00 -20.57
CA VAL A 59 5.60 -3.96 -19.95
C VAL A 59 5.13 -2.60 -20.43
N PHE A 60 4.81 -1.74 -19.47
CA PHE A 60 4.54 -0.34 -19.72
C PHE A 60 5.75 0.48 -19.34
N ARG A 61 6.14 1.43 -20.19
CA ARG A 61 7.29 2.32 -19.94
C ARG A 61 6.92 3.78 -20.18
N TRP A 62 7.19 4.65 -19.20
CA TRP A 62 6.82 6.07 -19.23
C TRP A 62 7.85 6.95 -18.51
N LYS A 63 7.73 8.26 -18.69
CA LYS A 63 8.55 9.25 -18.01
C LYS A 63 7.66 10.07 -17.06
N PRO A 64 7.82 9.95 -15.73
CA PRO A 64 6.96 10.63 -14.75
C PRO A 64 7.10 12.16 -14.67
N GLY A 65 8.16 12.72 -15.23
CA GLY A 65 8.43 14.15 -15.16
C GLY A 65 9.72 14.49 -15.87
N LYS A 66 9.98 15.79 -16.09
CA LYS A 66 11.09 16.27 -16.94
C LYS A 66 12.47 15.79 -16.48
N LYS A 67 12.74 15.88 -15.17
CA LYS A 67 14.00 15.47 -14.52
C LYS A 67 13.96 14.04 -13.96
N ALA A 68 12.92 13.26 -14.24
CA ALA A 68 12.77 11.90 -13.78
C ALA A 68 13.38 10.89 -14.77
N ARG A 69 13.73 9.70 -14.27
CA ARG A 69 14.09 8.57 -15.12
C ARG A 69 12.86 7.93 -15.75
N TYR A 70 13.07 7.22 -16.85
CA TYR A 70 12.04 6.31 -17.36
C TYR A 70 11.75 5.21 -16.34
N LYS A 71 10.46 5.08 -15.99
CA LYS A 71 9.95 3.99 -15.19
C LYS A 71 9.33 2.94 -16.09
N LYS A 72 9.32 1.70 -15.60
CA LYS A 72 8.70 0.55 -16.26
C LYS A 72 8.05 -0.35 -15.22
N THR A 73 7.00 -1.07 -15.61
CA THR A 73 6.42 -2.11 -14.75
C THR A 73 7.42 -3.25 -14.53
N GLU A 74 7.48 -3.77 -13.30
CA GLU A 74 8.45 -4.79 -12.87
C GLU A 74 7.77 -6.11 -12.50
N ILE A 75 6.47 -6.07 -12.21
CA ILE A 75 5.62 -7.18 -11.79
C ILE A 75 4.38 -7.24 -12.69
N CYS A 76 3.87 -8.45 -12.96
CA CYS A 76 2.66 -8.68 -13.74
C CYS A 76 1.38 -8.13 -13.05
N GLN A 77 0.30 -7.98 -13.81
CA GLN A 77 -0.95 -7.42 -13.27
C GLN A 77 -1.60 -8.35 -12.24
N THR A 78 -1.49 -9.67 -12.43
CA THR A 78 -2.00 -10.68 -11.52
C THR A 78 -1.34 -10.57 -10.15
N CYS A 79 -0.01 -10.53 -10.09
CA CYS A 79 0.72 -10.37 -8.81
C CYS A 79 0.42 -9.03 -8.13
N ALA A 80 0.23 -7.96 -8.92
CA ALA A 80 -0.16 -6.65 -8.38
C ALA A 80 -1.57 -6.67 -7.77
N LYS A 81 -2.55 -7.29 -8.45
CA LYS A 81 -3.93 -7.45 -7.97
C LYS A 81 -4.02 -8.35 -6.75
N LEU A 82 -3.25 -9.44 -6.72
CA LEU A 82 -3.20 -10.40 -5.61
C LEU A 82 -2.90 -9.72 -4.29
N LYS A 83 -1.88 -8.85 -4.25
CA LYS A 83 -1.44 -8.18 -3.02
C LYS A 83 -1.89 -6.72 -2.92
N ASN A 84 -2.67 -6.19 -3.86
CA ASN A 84 -3.02 -4.77 -3.96
C ASN A 84 -1.81 -3.82 -3.93
N VAL A 85 -0.81 -4.10 -4.77
CA VAL A 85 0.45 -3.35 -4.82
C VAL A 85 0.66 -2.69 -6.18
N CYS A 86 1.46 -1.63 -6.20
CA CYS A 86 1.89 -0.97 -7.42
C CYS A 86 2.92 -1.83 -8.20
N GLN A 87 2.69 -2.03 -9.50
CA GLN A 87 3.54 -2.84 -10.39
C GLN A 87 5.00 -2.37 -10.52
N THR A 88 5.30 -1.12 -10.18
CA THR A 88 6.67 -0.56 -10.27
C THR A 88 7.40 -0.53 -8.94
N CYS A 89 6.70 -0.12 -7.88
CA CYS A 89 7.34 0.17 -6.61
C CYS A 89 7.07 -0.85 -5.52
N VAL A 90 6.13 -1.78 -5.75
CA VAL A 90 5.79 -2.86 -4.82
C VAL A 90 5.40 -2.32 -3.44
N LEU A 91 4.79 -1.13 -3.42
CA LEU A 91 4.12 -0.59 -2.24
C LEU A 91 2.62 -0.76 -2.40
N ASP A 92 1.94 -0.83 -1.28
CA ASP A 92 0.48 -0.83 -1.22
C ASP A 92 -0.11 0.44 -1.86
N LEU A 93 -1.23 0.29 -2.57
CA LEU A 93 -1.88 1.41 -3.27
C LEU A 93 -2.70 2.32 -2.36
N GLN A 94 -3.22 1.80 -1.25
CA GLN A 94 -4.09 2.57 -0.34
C GLN A 94 -3.25 3.43 0.61
N TYR A 95 -2.25 2.84 1.25
CA TYR A 95 -1.45 3.46 2.32
C TYR A 95 -0.04 3.86 1.88
N HIS A 96 0.41 3.41 0.70
CA HIS A 96 1.77 3.65 0.20
C HIS A 96 2.87 3.15 1.17
N LEU A 97 2.60 2.03 1.85
CA LEU A 97 3.50 1.37 2.80
C LEU A 97 4.04 0.05 2.22
N PRO A 98 5.20 -0.43 2.73
CA PRO A 98 5.68 -1.78 2.40
C PRO A 98 4.67 -2.86 2.82
N VAL A 99 4.62 -3.96 2.07
CA VAL A 99 3.70 -5.08 2.30
C VAL A 99 3.87 -5.65 3.72
N GLN A 100 5.11 -5.80 4.18
CA GLN A 100 5.40 -6.28 5.54
C GLN A 100 4.79 -5.40 6.63
N VAL A 101 4.87 -4.06 6.48
CA VAL A 101 4.26 -3.14 7.45
C VAL A 101 2.76 -3.29 7.42
N ARG A 102 2.14 -3.32 6.22
CA ARG A 102 0.70 -3.44 6.08
C ARG A 102 0.18 -4.75 6.68
N ASP A 103 0.76 -5.87 6.28
CA ASP A 103 0.30 -7.20 6.65
C ASP A 103 0.48 -7.43 8.17
N ALA A 104 1.43 -6.76 8.84
CA ALA A 104 1.58 -6.81 10.30
C ALA A 104 0.39 -6.22 11.08
N PHE A 105 -0.32 -5.23 10.54
CA PHE A 105 -1.49 -4.60 11.19
C PHE A 105 -2.84 -5.14 10.70
N LEU A 106 -2.85 -5.89 9.59
CA LEU A 106 -4.05 -6.58 9.12
C LEU A 106 -4.28 -7.86 9.93
N ALA A 107 -5.56 -8.20 10.12
CA ALA A 107 -5.96 -9.46 10.73
C ALA A 107 -5.50 -10.63 9.86
N GLU A 108 -5.21 -11.77 10.47
CA GLU A 108 -4.65 -12.94 9.78
C GLU A 108 -5.57 -13.46 8.66
N SER A 109 -6.89 -13.35 8.82
CA SER A 109 -7.88 -13.70 7.82
C SER A 109 -7.85 -12.83 6.55
N GLU A 110 -7.34 -11.60 6.65
CA GLU A 110 -7.25 -10.66 5.52
C GLU A 110 -5.89 -10.76 4.80
N ARG A 111 -4.93 -11.51 5.37
CA ARG A 111 -3.61 -11.72 4.77
C ARG A 111 -3.70 -12.77 3.68
N GLN A 112 -3.57 -12.36 2.44
CA GLN A 112 -3.35 -13.29 1.33
C GLN A 112 -1.89 -13.74 1.32
N ILE A 113 -1.64 -14.96 1.78
CA ILE A 113 -0.32 -15.59 1.70
C ILE A 113 -0.20 -16.22 0.31
N VAL A 114 0.69 -15.69 -0.51
CA VAL A 114 0.94 -16.23 -1.85
C VAL A 114 1.91 -17.41 -1.71
N PRO A 115 1.56 -18.62 -2.20
CA PRO A 115 2.46 -19.77 -2.18
C PRO A 115 3.75 -19.52 -2.98
N GLU A 116 4.87 -20.11 -2.55
CA GLU A 116 6.16 -19.96 -3.23
C GLU A 116 6.40 -21.01 -4.31
N SER A 117 5.90 -22.23 -4.11
CA SER A 117 6.01 -23.30 -5.10
C SER A 117 5.28 -22.92 -6.39
N GLU A 118 5.91 -23.16 -7.52
CA GLU A 118 5.43 -22.72 -8.84
C GLU A 118 4.03 -23.24 -9.17
N ALA A 119 3.78 -24.54 -8.97
CA ALA A 119 2.49 -25.16 -9.25
C ALA A 119 1.35 -24.60 -8.37
N ASN A 120 1.61 -24.46 -7.06
CA ASN A 120 0.59 -23.95 -6.13
C ASN A 120 0.34 -22.46 -6.36
N ARG A 121 1.40 -21.71 -6.71
CA ARG A 121 1.30 -20.30 -7.05
C ARG A 121 0.46 -20.07 -8.30
N GLU A 122 0.67 -20.86 -9.36
CA GLU A 122 -0.09 -20.74 -10.60
C GLU A 122 -1.57 -21.10 -10.37
N TRP A 123 -1.83 -22.20 -9.66
CA TRP A 123 -3.19 -22.59 -9.29
C TRP A 123 -3.88 -21.49 -8.46
N PHE A 124 -3.19 -20.95 -7.45
CA PHE A 124 -3.70 -19.87 -6.60
C PHE A 124 -3.98 -18.59 -7.42
N ALA A 125 -3.07 -18.22 -8.32
CA ALA A 125 -3.23 -17.06 -9.18
C ALA A 125 -4.42 -17.22 -10.15
N GLN A 126 -4.61 -18.41 -10.72
CA GLN A 126 -5.72 -18.71 -11.61
C GLN A 126 -7.07 -18.66 -10.87
N GLN A 127 -7.16 -19.32 -9.71
CA GLN A 127 -8.37 -19.30 -8.87
C GLN A 127 -8.72 -17.88 -8.43
N HIS A 128 -7.72 -17.09 -8.03
CA HIS A 128 -7.95 -15.70 -7.63
C HIS A 128 -8.39 -14.82 -8.80
N ASN A 129 -7.80 -14.97 -10.00
CA ASN A 129 -8.24 -14.22 -11.17
C ASN A 129 -9.69 -14.56 -11.55
N ALA A 130 -10.06 -15.84 -11.53
CA ALA A 130 -11.44 -16.26 -11.74
C ALA A 130 -12.41 -15.66 -10.70
N MET A 131 -12.02 -15.66 -9.42
CA MET A 131 -12.79 -15.03 -8.34
C MET A 131 -12.96 -13.52 -8.53
N LEU A 132 -11.93 -12.82 -9.00
CA LEU A 132 -12.01 -11.38 -9.29
C LEU A 132 -12.92 -11.07 -10.46
N GLU A 133 -12.85 -11.88 -11.52
CA GLU A 133 -13.71 -11.75 -12.71
C GLU A 133 -15.18 -11.98 -12.35
N GLU A 134 -15.48 -13.02 -11.56
CA GLU A 134 -16.83 -13.33 -11.09
C GLU A 134 -17.41 -12.20 -10.22
N GLN A 135 -16.60 -11.65 -9.31
CA GLN A 135 -17.05 -10.58 -8.42
C GLN A 135 -17.05 -9.20 -9.09
N GLY A 136 -16.44 -9.06 -10.27
CA GLY A 136 -16.23 -7.77 -10.93
C GLY A 136 -15.33 -6.81 -10.12
N ILE A 137 -14.49 -7.33 -9.22
CA ILE A 137 -13.65 -6.54 -8.31
C ILE A 137 -12.20 -6.56 -8.79
N VAL A 138 -11.48 -5.44 -8.64
CA VAL A 138 -10.08 -5.29 -9.09
C VAL A 138 -9.06 -5.96 -8.15
N SER A 139 -9.35 -6.05 -6.84
CA SER A 139 -8.50 -6.73 -5.85
C SER A 139 -9.30 -7.18 -4.61
N ALA A 140 -8.97 -8.37 -4.08
CA ALA A 140 -9.61 -8.95 -2.90
C ALA A 140 -9.39 -8.14 -1.60
N TYR A 141 -8.31 -7.35 -1.53
CA TYR A 141 -7.97 -6.54 -0.34
C TYR A 141 -8.88 -5.31 -0.13
N GLY A 142 -9.76 -4.98 -1.08
CA GLY A 142 -10.68 -3.84 -0.98
C GLY A 142 -11.85 -4.02 -0.01
N LYS A 143 -12.03 -5.22 0.55
CA LYS A 143 -13.10 -5.53 1.52
C LYS A 143 -12.69 -5.34 2.99
N ALA A 144 -11.46 -4.92 3.28
CA ALA A 144 -10.98 -4.79 4.65
C ALA A 144 -11.85 -3.82 5.47
N SER A 145 -12.32 -4.33 6.61
CA SER A 145 -13.22 -3.67 7.55
C SER A 145 -12.51 -2.51 8.23
N ALA A 146 -12.90 -1.28 7.88
CA ALA A 146 -12.39 -0.01 8.42
C ALA A 146 -10.86 0.21 8.31
N PRO A 147 -10.40 1.36 7.79
CA PRO A 147 -8.97 1.62 7.70
C PRO A 147 -8.36 1.64 9.11
N SER A 148 -7.36 0.78 9.34
CA SER A 148 -6.74 0.72 10.66
C SER A 148 -6.04 2.06 10.93
N GLN A 149 -6.41 2.69 12.05
CA GLN A 149 -5.91 4.03 12.40
C GLN A 149 -4.38 4.07 12.52
N ALA A 150 -3.75 2.93 12.83
CA ALA A 150 -2.30 2.77 12.85
C ALA A 150 -1.69 2.95 11.45
N LEU A 151 -2.21 2.26 10.43
CA LEU A 151 -1.71 2.36 9.05
C LEU A 151 -1.84 3.79 8.51
N LEU A 152 -2.95 4.48 8.79
CA LEU A 152 -3.15 5.89 8.40
C LEU A 152 -2.18 6.89 9.07
N ARG A 153 -1.61 6.55 10.23
CA ARG A 153 -0.59 7.38 10.89
C ARG A 153 0.78 7.21 10.24
N MET A 154 1.10 6.00 9.79
CA MET A 154 2.37 5.68 9.12
C MET A 154 2.35 6.03 7.63
N ALA A 155 1.16 6.01 7.02
CA ALA A 155 0.95 6.37 5.63
C ALA A 155 1.42 7.80 5.35
N ARG A 156 2.09 7.97 4.21
CA ARG A 156 2.53 9.28 3.74
C ARG A 156 1.35 10.00 3.11
N VAL A 157 1.22 11.30 3.42
CA VAL A 157 0.18 12.17 2.83
C VAL A 157 0.64 12.71 1.49
N ASP A 158 1.91 13.11 1.39
CA ASP A 158 2.46 13.71 0.16
C ASP A 158 3.25 12.67 -0.66
N PRO A 159 3.10 12.64 -2.00
CA PRO A 159 3.85 11.74 -2.86
C PRO A 159 5.35 12.06 -2.84
N CYS A 160 6.18 11.02 -2.68
CA CYS A 160 7.63 11.18 -2.64
C CYS A 160 8.26 10.98 -4.04
N TYR A 161 8.42 12.07 -4.79
CA TYR A 161 9.03 12.05 -6.12
C TYR A 161 10.54 11.81 -6.14
N LYS A 162 11.22 11.81 -4.98
CA LYS A 162 12.66 11.45 -4.88
C LYS A 162 12.95 10.05 -5.43
N ARG A 163 11.97 9.14 -5.41
CA ARG A 163 12.09 7.79 -6.00
C ARG A 163 12.14 7.78 -7.54
N ASN A 164 11.68 8.85 -8.18
CA ASN A 164 11.67 8.98 -9.64
C ASN A 164 12.98 9.53 -10.19
N ARG A 165 13.93 9.90 -9.32
CA ARG A 165 15.23 10.43 -9.72
C ARG A 165 16.03 9.42 -10.56
N PRO A 166 16.89 9.91 -11.47
CA PRO A 166 17.87 9.08 -12.15
C PRO A 166 18.73 8.28 -11.19
N HIS A 167 19.24 7.14 -11.68
CA HIS A 167 20.27 6.41 -10.96
C HIS A 167 21.54 7.24 -10.85
N LEU A 168 22.36 6.91 -9.85
CA LEU A 168 23.68 7.50 -9.68
C LEU A 168 24.58 7.16 -10.87
N CYS A 169 25.35 8.13 -11.31
CA CYS A 169 26.33 7.94 -12.37
C CYS A 169 27.51 7.11 -11.82
N SER A 170 27.67 5.89 -12.33
CA SER A 170 28.80 5.01 -11.96
C SER A 170 30.15 5.63 -12.32
N PHE A 171 30.24 6.32 -13.45
CA PHE A 171 31.47 6.99 -13.90
C PHE A 171 31.83 8.19 -13.03
N PHE A 172 30.83 8.92 -12.54
CA PHE A 172 31.06 10.02 -11.61
C PHE A 172 31.59 9.51 -10.26
N ALA A 173 31.02 8.41 -9.76
CA ALA A 173 31.51 7.76 -8.54
C ALA A 173 32.97 7.26 -8.66
N ARG A 174 33.48 7.06 -9.88
CA ARG A 174 34.89 6.72 -10.16
C ARG A 174 35.78 7.93 -10.49
N GLY A 175 35.20 9.12 -10.70
CA GLY A 175 35.93 10.32 -11.13
C GLY A 175 36.17 10.44 -12.64
N GLU A 176 35.61 9.56 -13.47
CA GLU A 176 35.89 9.47 -14.91
C GLU A 176 34.73 10.03 -15.79
N CYS A 177 33.77 10.73 -15.20
CA CYS A 177 32.61 11.21 -15.95
C CYS A 177 32.95 12.41 -16.85
N LYS A 178 33.14 12.15 -18.15
CA LYS A 178 33.42 13.18 -19.16
C LYS A 178 32.19 14.01 -19.59
N ARG A 179 30.98 13.63 -19.14
CA ARG A 179 29.71 14.27 -19.57
C ARG A 179 29.39 15.55 -18.80
N GLY A 180 30.06 15.82 -17.68
CA GLY A 180 29.82 17.00 -16.86
C GLY A 180 28.34 17.17 -16.50
N GLU A 181 27.82 18.39 -16.65
CA GLU A 181 26.42 18.73 -16.34
C GLU A 181 25.39 18.13 -17.31
N THR A 182 25.82 17.71 -18.50
CA THR A 182 24.94 17.09 -19.51
C THR A 182 24.64 15.61 -19.21
N CYS A 183 25.24 15.05 -18.16
CA CYS A 183 25.05 13.66 -17.79
C CYS A 183 23.58 13.38 -17.39
N PRO A 184 22.89 12.41 -18.03
CA PRO A 184 21.51 12.05 -17.64
C PRO A 184 21.39 11.38 -16.27
N TYR A 185 22.51 10.95 -15.69
CA TYR A 185 22.60 10.27 -14.40
C TYR A 185 22.98 11.25 -13.30
N LEU A 186 22.59 10.93 -12.07
CA LEU A 186 22.78 11.82 -10.93
C LEU A 186 24.25 11.80 -10.48
N HIS A 187 24.84 12.98 -10.29
CA HIS A 187 26.19 13.18 -9.76
C HIS A 187 26.15 13.38 -8.23
N GLU A 188 25.76 12.33 -7.50
CA GLU A 188 25.79 12.27 -6.04
C GLU A 188 26.57 11.01 -5.61
N MET A 189 27.22 11.05 -4.44
CA MET A 189 27.94 9.89 -3.93
C MET A 189 26.97 8.78 -3.50
N PRO A 190 27.21 7.50 -3.86
CA PRO A 190 26.40 6.39 -3.35
C PRO A 190 26.45 6.29 -1.83
N THR A 191 25.33 5.91 -1.22
CA THR A 191 25.29 5.55 0.19
C THR A 191 26.22 4.37 0.47
N ALA A 192 26.86 4.35 1.65
CA ALA A 192 27.77 3.29 2.04
C ALA A 192 27.12 1.89 1.94
N LYS A 193 27.89 0.91 1.42
CA LYS A 193 27.44 -0.50 1.26
C LYS A 193 27.12 -1.19 2.58
N SER A 194 27.65 -0.68 3.70
CA SER A 194 27.36 -1.16 5.06
C SER A 194 25.96 -0.81 5.55
N ASN A 195 25.26 0.12 4.88
CA ASN A 195 23.91 0.48 5.26
C ASN A 195 22.94 -0.67 4.94
N PRO A 196 22.19 -1.20 5.92
CA PRO A 196 21.25 -2.31 5.69
C PRO A 196 20.16 -1.96 4.66
N LEU A 197 19.85 -0.68 4.45
CA LEU A 197 18.88 -0.24 3.44
C LEU A 197 19.38 -0.37 1.99
N ALA A 198 20.67 -0.61 1.75
CA ALA A 198 21.24 -0.65 0.41
C ALA A 198 20.91 -1.95 -0.35
N LYS A 199 20.65 -3.05 0.37
CA LYS A 199 20.30 -4.36 -0.22
C LYS A 199 18.80 -4.58 -0.09
N GLN A 200 18.05 -4.36 -1.17
CA GLN A 200 16.61 -4.57 -1.22
C GLN A 200 16.26 -5.46 -2.41
N ASN A 201 15.84 -6.70 -2.14
CA ASN A 201 15.32 -7.61 -3.15
C ASN A 201 13.83 -7.33 -3.41
N ILE A 202 13.37 -7.52 -4.65
CA ILE A 202 11.97 -7.30 -5.03
C ILE A 202 11.07 -8.43 -4.53
N GLN A 203 11.56 -9.68 -4.53
CA GLN A 203 10.82 -10.83 -4.03
C GLN A 203 10.54 -10.70 -2.52
N ASP A 204 11.57 -10.41 -1.74
CA ASP A 204 11.47 -10.19 -0.28
C ASP A 204 10.46 -9.08 0.06
N ARG A 205 10.51 -7.97 -0.68
CA ARG A 205 9.57 -6.84 -0.52
C ARG A 205 8.13 -7.18 -0.90
N PHE A 206 7.93 -8.09 -1.87
CA PHE A 206 6.60 -8.54 -2.29
C PHE A 206 5.98 -9.52 -1.29
N HIS A 207 6.74 -10.50 -0.82
CA HIS A 207 6.28 -11.47 0.17
C HIS A 207 6.24 -10.89 1.59
N GLY A 208 6.87 -9.73 1.82
CA GLY A 208 6.91 -9.06 3.10
C GLY A 208 7.85 -9.73 4.12
N ARG A 209 8.90 -10.40 3.63
CA ARG A 209 9.94 -11.03 4.47
C ARG A 209 11.19 -10.17 4.44
N ASN A 210 11.81 -9.94 5.60
CA ASN A 210 13.12 -9.29 5.72
C ASN A 210 13.29 -7.97 4.93
N ASP A 211 12.28 -7.10 4.86
CA ASP A 211 12.44 -5.77 4.25
C ASP A 211 13.04 -4.78 5.27
N PRO A 212 14.29 -4.29 5.06
CA PRO A 212 14.94 -3.36 5.99
C PRO A 212 14.22 -2.00 6.07
N VAL A 213 13.47 -1.62 5.03
CA VAL A 213 12.65 -0.40 5.05
C VAL A 213 11.43 -0.62 5.93
N ALA A 214 10.80 -1.78 5.85
CA ALA A 214 9.68 -2.13 6.70
C ALA A 214 10.10 -2.19 8.15
N GLU A 215 11.19 -2.89 8.46
CA GLU A 215 11.75 -2.97 9.81
C GLU A 215 12.00 -1.58 10.38
N LYS A 216 12.66 -0.68 9.62
CA LYS A 216 12.88 0.70 10.06
C LYS A 216 11.57 1.44 10.37
N ILE A 217 10.54 1.29 9.55
CA ILE A 217 9.23 1.92 9.79
C ILE A 217 8.58 1.33 11.05
N MET A 218 8.62 0.00 11.20
CA MET A 218 8.10 -0.70 12.37
C MET A 218 8.84 -0.30 13.65
N THR A 219 10.16 -0.17 13.63
CA THR A 219 10.94 0.32 14.79
C THR A 219 10.63 1.77 15.12
N GLN A 220 10.57 2.64 14.10
CA GLN A 220 10.24 4.06 14.27
C GLN A 220 8.86 4.26 14.89
N HIS A 221 7.87 3.47 14.46
CA HIS A 221 6.50 3.58 14.95
C HIS A 221 6.19 2.70 16.16
N GLY A 222 6.96 1.64 16.41
CA GLY A 222 6.93 0.85 17.64
C GLY A 222 7.43 1.63 18.86
N HIS A 223 8.39 2.56 18.66
CA HIS A 223 8.74 3.56 19.67
C HIS A 223 7.77 4.76 19.71
N ALA A 224 6.85 4.90 18.74
CA ALA A 224 5.95 6.05 18.63
C ALA A 224 4.73 6.00 19.57
N ASP A 225 4.59 4.95 20.39
CA ASP A 225 3.76 5.04 21.60
C ASP A 225 4.29 6.10 22.58
N LYS A 226 5.53 6.60 22.41
CA LYS A 226 6.12 7.62 23.29
C LYS A 226 6.61 8.93 22.68
N LEU A 227 6.60 9.18 21.36
CA LEU A 227 7.07 10.49 20.85
C LEU A 227 6.24 11.06 19.70
N ASN A 228 5.68 12.24 20.00
CA ASN A 228 5.23 13.33 19.13
C ASN A 228 4.84 12.94 17.70
N ILE A 229 3.55 12.66 17.54
CA ILE A 229 2.81 13.02 16.33
C ILE A 229 3.27 14.42 15.93
N ASN A 230 3.66 14.61 14.67
CA ASN A 230 3.97 15.93 14.11
C ASN A 230 2.66 16.73 14.01
N ARG A 231 2.12 17.17 15.17
CA ARG A 231 0.79 17.78 15.35
C ARG A 231 0.63 19.08 14.57
N ARG A 232 1.76 19.73 14.25
CA ARG A 232 1.81 20.94 13.40
C ARG A 232 1.27 20.70 11.98
N ARG A 233 1.24 19.45 11.47
CA ARG A 233 0.73 19.15 10.12
C ARG A 233 -0.75 18.75 10.05
N ARG A 234 -1.40 18.35 11.16
CA ARG A 234 -2.79 17.85 11.12
C ARG A 234 -3.78 18.62 11.99
N GLY A 235 -3.34 19.61 12.78
CA GLY A 235 -4.24 20.39 13.64
C GLY A 235 -4.97 19.56 14.71
N ILE A 236 -4.51 18.34 14.99
CA ILE A 236 -5.15 17.44 15.95
C ILE A 236 -4.51 17.66 17.34
N PRO A 237 -5.27 18.11 18.35
CA PRO A 237 -4.76 18.25 19.71
C PRO A 237 -4.46 16.88 20.37
N PRO A 238 -3.57 16.82 21.38
CA PRO A 238 -3.33 15.61 22.16
C PRO A 238 -4.62 14.95 22.67
N PRO A 239 -4.71 13.61 22.70
CA PRO A 239 -5.72 12.97 23.51
C PRO A 239 -5.47 13.32 25.00
N PRO A 240 -6.51 13.68 25.76
CA PRO A 240 -6.37 13.95 27.19
C PRO A 240 -5.93 12.67 27.94
N PRO A 241 -5.21 12.81 29.07
CA PRO A 241 -4.83 11.67 29.90
C PRO A 241 -6.07 10.89 30.37
N ARG A 242 -5.98 9.56 30.39
CA ARG A 242 -7.06 8.58 30.62
C ARG A 242 -7.72 8.61 32.02
N ARG A 243 -7.63 9.70 32.77
CA ARG A 243 -8.13 9.79 34.17
C ARG A 243 -9.26 10.79 34.40
N ARG A 244 -9.90 11.34 33.36
CA ARG A 244 -11.18 12.06 33.53
C ARG A 244 -12.13 11.73 32.39
N ASN A 245 -13.37 11.39 32.72
CA ASN A 245 -14.50 11.28 31.79
C ASN A 245 -14.94 12.67 31.23
N SER A 246 -14.02 13.63 31.15
CA SER A 246 -14.29 14.99 30.68
C SER A 246 -13.78 15.15 29.25
N LEU A 247 -14.70 15.21 28.29
CA LEU A 247 -14.42 15.63 26.91
C LEU A 247 -14.27 17.15 26.88
N TRP A 248 -13.05 17.64 26.63
CA TRP A 248 -12.81 19.06 26.40
C TRP A 248 -13.02 19.40 24.93
N CYS A 249 -14.12 20.09 24.62
CA CYS A 249 -14.40 20.61 23.29
C CYS A 249 -13.92 22.06 23.21
N HIS A 250 -12.72 22.30 22.68
CA HIS A 250 -12.25 23.67 22.45
C HIS A 250 -12.80 24.18 21.12
N ARG A 251 -13.46 25.34 21.15
CA ARG A 251 -14.04 26.06 19.99
C ARG A 251 -15.34 25.45 19.44
N MET A 252 -16.30 25.15 20.32
CA MET A 252 -17.71 25.19 19.91
C MET A 252 -18.06 26.64 19.56
N CYS A 253 -18.03 26.98 18.27
CA CYS A 253 -18.68 28.20 17.80
C CYS A 253 -20.16 28.13 18.18
N HIS A 254 -20.73 29.26 18.60
CA HIS A 254 -22.09 29.47 19.13
C HIS A 254 -23.27 29.06 18.21
N ARG A 255 -23.06 28.25 17.17
CA ARG A 255 -24.06 27.92 16.15
C ARG A 255 -24.20 26.42 15.90
N LEU A 256 -24.25 25.64 16.97
CA LEU A 256 -24.63 24.23 16.91
C LEU A 256 -26.02 24.04 17.52
N HIS A 257 -27.06 24.57 16.86
CA HIS A 257 -28.44 24.06 16.91
C HIS A 257 -29.24 24.77 15.80
N PRO A 258 -29.81 24.06 14.81
CA PRO A 258 -30.96 24.58 14.09
C PRO A 258 -32.15 24.57 15.05
N VAL A 259 -32.78 25.73 15.21
CA VAL A 259 -33.98 25.92 16.02
C VAL A 259 -35.14 25.09 15.45
N HIS A 260 -35.43 23.93 16.04
CA HIS A 260 -36.77 23.36 15.99
C HIS A 260 -37.47 23.63 17.33
N ARG A 261 -38.15 24.79 17.40
CA ARG A 261 -39.15 25.04 18.44
C ARG A 261 -40.28 24.03 18.28
N ARG A 262 -40.29 22.96 19.08
CA ARG A 262 -41.52 22.26 19.44
C ARG A 262 -41.79 22.54 20.92
N ARG A 263 -42.82 23.36 21.17
CA ARG A 263 -43.41 23.57 22.50
C ARG A 263 -43.79 22.19 23.07
N ARG A 264 -43.26 21.83 24.23
CA ARG A 264 -43.90 20.87 25.14
C ARG A 264 -44.15 21.60 26.46
N HIS A 265 -45.43 21.75 26.79
CA HIS A 265 -45.91 22.17 28.09
C HIS A 265 -45.36 21.22 29.17
N ARG A 266 -44.79 21.80 30.23
CA ARG A 266 -44.37 21.10 31.44
C ARG A 266 -45.54 21.16 32.41
N LEU A 267 -46.20 20.02 32.64
CA LEU A 267 -47.12 19.85 33.78
C LEU A 267 -46.28 19.83 35.07
N SER A 268 -46.63 20.69 36.00
CA SER A 268 -46.10 20.75 37.36
C SER A 268 -47.10 20.17 38.34
N MET A 269 -46.75 19.06 39.00
CA MET A 269 -47.22 18.66 40.32
C MET A 269 -46.01 17.93 40.93
N GLY A 270 -45.43 18.31 42.07
CA GLY A 270 -46.05 18.63 43.35
C GLY A 270 -45.57 17.55 44.32
N ARG A 271 -44.44 17.77 44.98
CA ARG A 271 -43.91 16.93 46.07
C ARG A 271 -44.66 17.25 47.36
N GLU A 272 -45.04 16.22 48.11
CA GLU A 272 -45.27 16.09 49.58
C GLU A 272 -46.09 14.81 49.77
N LYS A 273 -45.95 13.89 50.73
CA LYS A 273 -45.21 13.72 51.99
C LYS A 273 -45.18 12.21 52.30
N LEU A 274 -44.16 11.76 53.04
CA LEU A 274 -44.15 10.49 53.78
C LEU A 274 -45.22 10.50 54.89
N ILE A 275 -45.83 9.35 55.18
CA ILE A 275 -46.16 8.81 56.52
C ILE A 275 -46.50 7.30 56.37
N THR A 276 -46.14 6.56 57.41
CA THR A 276 -46.09 5.12 57.65
C THR A 276 -47.42 4.47 58.09
N ASN A 277 -47.39 3.12 58.19
CA ASN A 277 -48.26 2.16 58.93
C ASN A 277 -49.21 1.35 58.01
N ALA A 278 -49.10 0.01 57.88
CA ALA A 278 -49.23 -1.11 58.84
C ALA A 278 -50.69 -1.57 58.99
N ASN A 279 -50.95 -2.85 58.64
CA ASN A 279 -52.14 -3.72 58.88
C ASN A 279 -53.51 -3.14 58.44
N ASP A 280 -54.39 -3.82 57.70
CA ASP A 280 -54.83 -5.22 57.62
C ASP A 280 -55.24 -5.56 56.17
#